data_AF-A0A820NZZ8-F1
#
_entry.id   AF-A0A820NZZ8-F1
#
_cell.length_a   1.000
_cell.length_b   1.000
_cell.length_c   1.000
_cell.angle_alpha   90.00
_cell.angle_beta   90.00
_cell.angle_gamma   90.00
#
_symmetry.space_group_name_H-M   'P 1'
#
loop_
_entity.id
_entity.type
_entity.pdbx_description
1 polymer ?
#
loop_
_entity_poly.entity_id
_entity_poly.type
_entity_poly.pdbx_seq_one_letter_code
_entity_poly.pdbx_strand_id
1 'polypeptide(L)'
;MATTYYIKVYYTKRNQQQPEIRRFVIDISPENDIYQELSTKIASFQSDNQLKDFTLQYVDEENERITFSSNDELRSAIAFNKDANTLKVFVTINQTVPQQQENTTNQECHAGVTCDGCNGPITGFRYKCFVCPNYDLCEKCSSAGIHSEHNMIKIT
;
A
#
# COMPACT_ATOMS: atom_id res chain seq x y z
N MET A 1 25.09 -18.87 -12.91
CA MET A 1 24.29 -19.41 -14.05
C MET A 1 22.99 -18.65 -14.08
N ALA A 2 22.61 -18.09 -15.23
CA ALA A 2 21.30 -17.46 -15.39
C ALA A 2 20.22 -18.55 -15.38
N THR A 3 19.19 -18.39 -14.55
CA THR A 3 18.05 -19.31 -14.51
C THR A 3 16.86 -18.61 -15.14
N THR A 4 16.39 -19.13 -16.28
CA THR A 4 15.20 -18.60 -16.96
C THR A 4 13.96 -18.97 -16.18
N TYR A 5 13.14 -17.98 -15.84
CA TYR A 5 11.97 -18.13 -14.99
C TYR A 5 10.74 -17.48 -15.61
N TYR A 6 9.58 -18.13 -15.45
CA TYR A 6 8.34 -17.66 -16.05
C TYR A 6 7.51 -16.90 -15.01
N ILE A 7 7.13 -15.66 -15.29
CA ILE A 7 6.20 -14.91 -14.45
C ILE A 7 4.85 -14.83 -15.16
N LYS A 8 3.81 -15.34 -14.51
CA LYS A 8 2.42 -15.15 -14.92
C LYS A 8 1.88 -13.90 -14.26
N VAL A 9 1.63 -12.87 -15.06
CA VAL A 9 1.14 -11.57 -14.62
C VAL A 9 -0.36 -11.49 -14.87
N TYR A 10 -1.12 -11.17 -13.84
CA TYR A 10 -2.58 -11.01 -13.86
C TYR A 10 -2.90 -9.52 -13.73
N TYR A 11 -3.36 -8.92 -14.82
CA TYR A 11 -3.78 -7.52 -14.85
C TYR A 11 -5.26 -7.43 -14.50
N THR A 12 -5.57 -6.72 -13.43
CA THR A 12 -6.97 -6.48 -13.04
C THR A 12 -7.33 -5.04 -13.39
N LYS A 13 -8.22 -4.85 -14.37
CA LYS A 13 -8.79 -3.53 -14.70
C LYS A 13 -10.13 -3.36 -13.99
N ARG A 14 -10.44 -2.15 -13.50
CA ARG A 14 -11.71 -1.85 -12.80
C ARG A 14 -12.97 -2.22 -13.59
N ASN A 15 -12.91 -2.19 -14.93
CA ASN A 15 -14.06 -2.41 -15.81
C ASN A 15 -14.13 -3.81 -16.43
N GLN A 16 -13.24 -4.74 -16.08
CA GLN A 16 -13.24 -6.09 -16.65
C GLN A 16 -13.53 -7.14 -15.59
N GLN A 17 -14.52 -7.99 -15.86
CA GLN A 17 -14.88 -9.13 -14.99
C GLN A 17 -13.83 -10.26 -15.02
N GLN A 18 -12.96 -10.29 -16.04
CA GLN A 18 -11.88 -11.26 -16.15
C GLN A 18 -10.51 -10.55 -16.20
N PRO A 19 -9.53 -10.98 -15.38
CA PRO A 19 -8.19 -10.42 -15.44
C PRO A 19 -7.52 -10.82 -16.75
N GLU A 20 -6.77 -9.89 -17.34
CA GLU A 20 -5.93 -10.20 -18.49
C GLU A 20 -4.65 -10.88 -18.01
N ILE A 21 -4.37 -12.08 -18.52
CA ILE A 21 -3.22 -12.88 -18.06
C ILE A 21 -2.14 -12.87 -19.13
N ARG A 22 -0.92 -12.49 -18.74
CA ARG A 22 0.27 -12.53 -19.60
C ARG A 22 1.36 -13.34 -18.95
N ARG A 23 2.27 -13.87 -19.76
CA ARG A 23 3.45 -14.60 -19.28
C ARG A 23 4.69 -13.88 -19.78
N PHE A 24 5.57 -13.53 -18.86
CA PHE A 24 6.87 -12.95 -19.16
C PHE A 24 7.96 -13.93 -18.79
N VAL A 25 9.03 -13.90 -19.58
CA VAL A 25 10.25 -14.63 -19.30
C VAL A 25 11.27 -13.63 -18.78
N ILE A 26 11.86 -13.94 -17.65
CA ILE A 26 12.92 -13.16 -17.01
C ILE A 26 14.09 -14.08 -16.68
N ASP A 27 15.30 -13.56 -16.85
CA ASP A 27 16.51 -14.29 -16.54
C ASP A 27 16.98 -13.92 -15.13
N ILE A 28 16.82 -14.84 -14.20
CA ILE A 28 17.26 -14.65 -12.83
C ILE A 28 18.77 -14.84 -12.78
N SER A 29 19.48 -13.71 -12.74
CA SER A 29 20.91 -13.66 -12.50
C SER A 29 21.17 -12.88 -11.20
N PRO A 30 22.09 -13.31 -10.32
CA PRO A 30 22.37 -12.61 -9.06
C PRO A 30 22.85 -11.17 -9.25
N GLU A 31 23.41 -10.85 -10.41
CA GLU A 31 23.95 -9.54 -10.76
C GLU A 31 22.91 -8.62 -11.42
N ASN A 32 21.75 -9.15 -11.83
CA ASN A 32 20.71 -8.38 -12.50
C ASN A 32 19.63 -7.89 -11.53
N ASP A 33 19.13 -6.69 -11.79
CA ASP A 33 17.89 -6.19 -11.19
C ASP A 33 16.69 -6.77 -11.95
N ILE A 34 16.20 -7.89 -11.43
CA ILE A 34 15.06 -8.61 -12.01
C ILE A 34 13.75 -7.84 -11.84
N TYR A 35 13.68 -6.95 -10.84
CA TYR A 35 12.50 -6.12 -10.62
C TYR A 35 12.40 -5.04 -11.70
N GLN A 36 13.50 -4.36 -12.03
CA GLN A 36 13.55 -3.39 -13.11
C GLN A 36 13.22 -4.00 -14.47
N GLU A 37 13.70 -5.21 -14.74
CA GLU A 37 13.36 -5.92 -15.98
C GLU A 37 11.87 -6.26 -16.04
N LEU A 38 11.29 -6.78 -14.96
CA LEU A 38 9.87 -7.10 -14.87
C LEU A 38 9.00 -5.85 -15.00
N SER A 39 9.33 -4.78 -14.27
CA SER A 39 8.58 -3.52 -14.28
C SER A 39 8.58 -2.89 -15.68
N THR A 40 9.71 -2.91 -16.37
CA THR A 40 9.84 -2.42 -17.75
C THR A 40 9.00 -3.25 -18.72
N LYS A 41 8.99 -4.59 -18.60
CA LYS A 41 8.13 -5.47 -19.43
C LYS A 41 6.64 -5.21 -19.17
N ILE A 42 6.26 -5.04 -17.90
CA ILE A 42 4.88 -4.74 -17.51
C ILE A 42 4.44 -3.37 -18.06
N ALA A 43 5.29 -2.36 -17.96
CA ALA A 43 5.03 -1.00 -18.45
C ALA A 43 4.95 -0.93 -19.98
N SER A 44 5.87 -1.58 -20.69
CA SER A 44 5.91 -1.61 -22.16
C SER A 44 4.71 -2.31 -22.80
N PHE A 45 4.13 -3.30 -22.12
CA PHE A 45 2.97 -4.02 -22.63
C PHE A 45 1.71 -3.15 -22.71
N GLN A 46 1.59 -2.16 -21.84
CA GLN A 46 0.39 -1.34 -21.74
C GLN A 46 0.73 0.06 -22.24
N SER A 47 0.55 0.23 -23.55
CA SER A 47 0.70 1.47 -24.33
C SER A 47 -0.22 2.61 -23.91
N ASP A 48 -1.12 2.35 -22.96
CA ASP A 48 -2.00 3.34 -22.38
C ASP A 48 -1.21 4.06 -21.28
N ASN A 49 -0.88 5.34 -21.53
CA ASN A 49 -0.04 6.26 -20.76
C ASN A 49 -0.53 6.51 -19.31
N GLN A 50 -1.41 5.64 -18.79
CA GLN A 50 -2.00 5.61 -17.45
C GLN A 50 -1.27 4.68 -16.47
N LEU A 51 -0.32 3.84 -16.90
CA LEU A 51 0.52 3.02 -16.01
C LEU A 51 1.78 3.77 -15.53
N LYS A 52 1.62 4.87 -14.78
CA LYS A 52 2.76 5.36 -13.99
C LYS A 52 2.75 4.83 -12.56
N ASP A 53 1.58 4.46 -12.05
CA ASP A 53 1.41 3.95 -10.69
C ASP A 53 0.71 2.59 -10.73
N PHE A 54 1.51 1.53 -10.64
CA PHE A 54 1.02 0.16 -10.48
C PHE A 54 1.66 -0.50 -9.28
N THR A 55 0.88 -1.31 -8.58
CA THR A 55 1.37 -2.15 -7.49
C THR A 55 1.51 -3.58 -7.99
N LEU A 56 2.66 -4.18 -7.71
CA LEU A 56 2.92 -5.59 -7.95
C LEU A 56 2.71 -6.37 -6.65
N GLN A 57 1.97 -7.46 -6.73
CA GLN A 57 1.68 -8.33 -5.59
C GLN A 57 1.95 -9.79 -5.96
N TYR A 58 2.45 -10.58 -5.02
CA TYR A 58 2.55 -12.04 -5.14
C TYR A 58 1.74 -12.72 -4.04
N VAL A 59 1.58 -14.04 -4.14
CA VAL A 59 0.93 -14.85 -3.10
C VAL A 59 1.99 -15.72 -2.41
N ASP A 60 2.05 -15.67 -1.09
CA ASP A 60 2.98 -16.42 -0.24
C ASP A 60 2.43 -17.80 0.21
N GLU A 61 3.08 -18.44 1.19
CA GLU A 61 2.65 -19.71 1.80
C GLU A 61 1.29 -19.62 2.49
N GLU A 62 1.00 -18.47 3.09
CA GLU A 62 -0.19 -18.23 3.89
C GLU A 62 -1.40 -17.86 3.00
N ASN A 63 -1.20 -17.83 1.68
CA ASN A 63 -2.15 -17.41 0.66
C ASN A 63 -2.48 -15.90 0.75
N GLU A 64 -1.55 -15.09 1.25
CA GLU A 64 -1.72 -13.65 1.40
C GLU A 64 -1.14 -12.88 0.21
N ARG A 65 -1.77 -11.75 -0.15
CA ARG A 65 -1.31 -10.89 -1.25
C ARG A 65 -0.26 -9.90 -0.74
N ILE A 66 1.00 -10.28 -0.88
CA ILE A 66 2.11 -9.44 -0.46
C ILE A 66 2.53 -8.51 -1.58
N THR A 67 2.56 -7.21 -1.30
CA THR A 67 3.06 -6.19 -2.21
C THR A 67 4.59 -6.19 -2.20
N PHE A 68 5.19 -6.06 -3.39
CA PHE A 68 6.62 -5.88 -3.52
C PHE A 68 6.94 -4.72 -4.45
N SER A 69 8.04 -4.05 -4.15
CA SER A 69 8.53 -2.87 -4.88
C SER A 69 10.04 -2.88 -5.10
N SER A 70 10.71 -3.96 -4.68
CA SER A 70 12.16 -4.10 -4.74
C SER A 70 12.62 -5.44 -5.33
N ASN A 71 13.88 -5.46 -5.76
CA ASN A 71 14.57 -6.64 -6.27
C ASN A 71 14.68 -7.75 -5.19
N ASP A 72 14.94 -7.40 -3.94
CA ASP A 72 15.12 -8.38 -2.85
C ASP A 72 13.81 -9.07 -2.47
N GLU A 73 12.70 -8.33 -2.44
CA GLU A 73 11.36 -8.89 -2.23
C GLU A 73 10.98 -9.83 -3.38
N LEU A 74 11.25 -9.44 -4.63
CA LEU A 74 10.98 -10.28 -5.79
C LEU A 74 11.85 -11.55 -5.77
N ARG A 75 13.12 -11.45 -5.37
CA ARG A 75 13.99 -12.62 -5.19
C ARG A 75 13.46 -13.55 -4.13
N SER A 76 12.97 -13.00 -3.02
CA SER A 76 12.35 -13.78 -1.94
C SER A 76 11.11 -14.52 -2.44
N ALA A 77 10.24 -13.83 -3.20
CA ALA A 77 9.04 -14.42 -3.81
C ALA A 77 9.36 -15.56 -4.81
N ILE A 78 10.39 -15.39 -5.64
CA ILE A 78 10.85 -16.40 -6.59
C ILE A 78 11.49 -17.59 -5.90
N ALA A 79 12.34 -17.34 -4.89
CA ALA A 79 13.00 -18.39 -4.12
C ALA A 79 11.98 -19.28 -3.41
N PHE A 80 10.86 -18.70 -2.99
CA PHE A 80 9.73 -19.38 -2.40
C PHE A 80 8.95 -20.24 -3.42
N ASN A 81 8.80 -19.79 -4.67
CA ASN A 81 8.09 -20.51 -5.74
C ASN A 81 9.01 -21.39 -6.63
N LYS A 82 10.11 -21.94 -6.07
CA LYS A 82 11.08 -22.73 -6.85
C LYS A 82 10.50 -23.98 -7.51
N ASP A 83 9.51 -24.62 -6.88
CA ASP A 83 8.98 -25.91 -7.36
C ASP A 83 8.10 -25.79 -8.61
N ALA A 84 7.46 -24.64 -8.81
CA ALA A 84 6.50 -24.45 -9.90
C ALA A 84 7.13 -23.86 -11.18
N ASN A 85 8.37 -23.37 -11.11
CA ASN A 85 9.04 -22.57 -12.16
C ASN A 85 8.15 -21.43 -12.73
N THR A 86 7.12 -21.03 -11.97
CA THR A 86 6.15 -20.01 -12.35
C THR A 86 5.72 -19.19 -11.14
N LEU A 87 6.00 -17.89 -11.14
CA LEU A 87 5.51 -16.96 -10.12
C LEU A 87 4.22 -16.31 -10.64
N LYS A 88 3.18 -16.29 -9.80
CA LYS A 88 1.94 -15.55 -10.08
C LYS A 88 2.07 -14.15 -9.49
N VAL A 89 2.08 -13.15 -10.36
CA VAL A 89 2.12 -11.74 -9.97
C VAL A 89 0.80 -11.10 -10.34
N PHE A 90 0.20 -10.37 -9.42
CA PHE A 90 -1.01 -9.60 -9.62
C PHE A 90 -0.63 -8.13 -9.77
N VAL A 91 -1.10 -7.50 -10.84
CA VAL A 91 -0.88 -6.08 -11.12
C VAL A 91 -2.19 -5.36 -10.86
N THR A 92 -2.13 -4.41 -9.94
CA THR A 92 -3.23 -3.50 -9.64
C THR A 92 -2.82 -2.11 -10.11
N ILE A 93 -3.63 -1.51 -10.99
CA ILE A 93 -3.42 -0.14 -11.45
C ILE A 93 -3.94 0.78 -10.36
N ASN A 94 -3.04 1.53 -9.72
CA ASN A 94 -3.44 2.59 -8.83
C ASN A 94 -3.75 3.79 -9.72
N GLN A 95 -5.01 4.01 -10.06
CA GLN A 95 -5.40 5.40 -10.34
C GLN A 95 -5.02 6.19 -9.09
N THR A 96 -4.23 7.25 -9.25
CA THR A 96 -3.81 8.17 -8.19
C THR A 96 -5.01 8.73 -7.45
N VAL A 97 -5.51 7.95 -6.49
CA VAL A 97 -5.73 8.46 -5.16
C VAL A 97 -4.47 8.03 -4.43
N PRO A 98 -3.63 8.97 -3.95
CA PRO A 98 -2.39 8.62 -3.29
C PRO A 98 -2.67 7.59 -2.21
N GLN A 99 -2.11 6.39 -2.35
CA GLN A 99 -1.97 5.45 -1.25
C GLN A 99 -0.96 6.06 -0.28
N GLN A 100 -1.44 7.00 0.53
CA GLN A 100 -0.88 7.16 1.86
C GLN A 100 -1.21 5.86 2.59
N GLN A 101 -0.16 5.25 3.16
CA GLN A 101 -0.28 4.31 4.27
C GLN A 101 -1.48 4.70 5.12
N GLU A 102 -2.41 3.76 5.30
CA GLU A 102 -3.55 3.82 6.23
C GLU A 102 -3.76 5.18 6.92
N ASN A 103 -4.34 6.13 6.20
CA ASN A 103 -4.87 7.32 6.83
C ASN A 103 -6.09 7.78 6.05
N THR A 104 -7.23 7.16 6.35
CA THR A 104 -8.55 7.66 5.98
C THR A 104 -8.77 9.00 6.67
N THR A 105 -8.17 10.07 6.15
CA THR A 105 -8.65 11.43 6.37
C THR A 105 -9.78 11.69 5.39
N ASN A 106 -10.88 10.97 5.59
CA ASN A 106 -12.15 11.64 5.44
C ASN A 106 -12.11 12.68 6.56
N GLN A 107 -11.78 13.94 6.22
CA GLN A 107 -11.70 15.02 7.21
C GLN A 107 -13.10 15.29 7.73
N GLU A 108 -13.59 14.44 8.61
CA GLU A 108 -14.74 14.71 9.45
C GLU A 108 -14.30 15.87 10.35
N CYS A 109 -14.73 17.07 9.96
CA CYS A 109 -14.62 18.24 10.79
C CYS A 109 -15.73 18.12 11.82
N HIS A 110 -15.37 18.00 13.10
CA HIS A 110 -16.35 17.99 14.18
C HIS A 110 -16.90 19.41 14.36
N ALA A 111 -17.90 19.77 13.54
CA ALA A 111 -18.54 21.07 13.60
C ALA A 111 -19.10 21.32 15.01
N GLY A 112 -18.67 22.42 15.63
CA GLY A 112 -19.07 22.79 16.99
C GLY A 112 -18.16 22.28 18.11
N VAL A 113 -17.04 21.62 17.79
CA VAL A 113 -16.06 21.16 18.78
C VAL A 113 -14.68 21.76 18.49
N THR A 114 -14.10 22.42 19.50
CA THR A 114 -12.78 23.05 19.42
C THR A 114 -11.76 22.27 20.25
N CYS A 115 -10.51 22.27 19.78
CA CYS A 115 -9.39 21.72 20.52
C CYS A 115 -8.98 22.67 21.65
N ASP A 116 -8.93 22.21 22.90
CA ASP A 116 -8.47 22.99 24.06
C ASP A 116 -6.96 23.30 24.02
N GLY A 117 -6.19 22.52 23.25
CA GLY A 117 -4.74 22.71 23.12
C GLY A 117 -4.34 23.81 22.13
N CYS A 118 -5.05 23.92 21.00
CA CYS A 118 -4.74 24.90 19.95
C CYS A 118 -5.85 25.92 19.67
N ASN A 119 -6.98 25.84 20.38
CA ASN A 119 -8.19 26.65 20.17
C ASN A 119 -8.73 26.62 18.73
N GLY A 120 -8.32 25.63 17.94
CA GLY A 120 -8.73 25.44 16.54
C GLY A 120 -9.85 24.41 16.39
N PRO A 121 -10.49 24.33 15.22
CA PRO A 121 -11.43 23.26 14.90
C PRO A 121 -10.71 21.90 14.94
N ILE A 122 -11.37 20.89 15.48
CA ILE A 122 -10.86 19.52 15.45
C ILE A 122 -11.14 18.92 14.07
N THR A 123 -10.07 18.63 13.33
CA THR A 123 -10.13 17.97 12.02
C THR A 123 -9.54 16.57 12.14
N GLY A 124 -10.25 15.57 11.59
CA GLY A 124 -9.87 14.16 11.76
C GLY A 124 -10.30 13.67 13.14
N PHE A 125 -9.41 13.01 13.87
CA PHE A 125 -9.78 12.37 15.14
C PHE A 125 -9.88 13.35 16.31
N ARG A 126 -10.99 13.25 17.05
CA ARG A 126 -11.19 13.93 18.34
C ARG A 126 -10.69 13.08 19.48
N TYR A 127 -9.83 13.64 20.32
CA TYR A 127 -9.32 12.98 21.51
C TYR A 127 -9.95 13.59 22.75
N LYS A 128 -10.81 12.85 23.43
CA LYS A 128 -11.48 13.31 24.65
C LYS A 128 -10.77 12.77 25.88
N CYS A 129 -10.48 13.62 26.85
CA CYS A 129 -9.99 13.17 28.14
C CYS A 129 -11.08 12.39 28.88
N PHE A 130 -10.73 11.22 29.43
CA PHE A 130 -11.68 10.43 30.23
C PHE A 130 -11.92 11.02 31.63
N VAL A 131 -10.96 11.78 32.14
CA VAL A 131 -10.97 12.32 33.50
C VAL A 131 -11.50 13.77 33.53
N CYS A 132 -11.07 14.59 32.58
CA CYS A 132 -11.43 16.00 32.54
C CYS A 132 -12.75 16.23 31.78
N PRO A 133 -13.74 16.91 32.40
CA PRO A 133 -14.96 17.27 31.71
C PRO A 133 -14.67 18.28 30.60
N ASN A 134 -15.27 18.09 29.43
CA ASN A 134 -15.15 19.00 28.27
C ASN A 134 -13.73 19.23 27.75
N TYR A 135 -12.76 18.36 28.05
CA TYR A 135 -11.41 18.48 27.49
C TYR A 135 -11.26 17.64 26.23
N ASP A 136 -11.04 18.30 25.10
CA ASP A 136 -10.99 17.72 23.77
C ASP A 136 -9.76 18.24 23.01
N LEU A 137 -8.97 17.34 22.42
CA LEU A 137 -7.81 17.67 21.61
C LEU A 137 -7.98 17.18 20.18
N CYS A 138 -7.38 17.89 19.24
CA CYS A 138 -7.16 17.37 17.90
C CYS A 138 -5.99 16.39 17.87
N GLU A 139 -5.91 15.59 16.81
CA GLU A 139 -4.82 14.64 16.58
C GLU A 139 -3.44 15.25 16.79
N LYS A 140 -3.18 16.45 16.24
CA LYS A 140 -1.90 17.15 16.40
C LYS A 140 -1.56 17.44 17.86
N CYS A 141 -2.54 17.90 18.63
CA CYS A 141 -2.34 18.24 20.04
C CYS A 141 -2.17 16.97 20.91
N SER A 142 -2.91 15.91 20.60
CA SER A 142 -2.74 14.62 21.26
C SER A 142 -1.36 14.02 20.96
N SER A 143 -0.93 14.00 19.69
CA SER A 143 0.41 13.52 19.28
C SER A 143 1.55 14.38 19.82
N ALA A 144 1.32 15.67 20.06
CA ALA A 144 2.28 16.55 20.72
C ALA A 144 2.41 16.29 22.24
N GLY A 145 1.61 15.37 22.80
CA GLY A 145 1.62 15.06 24.23
C GLY A 145 0.98 16.16 25.08
N ILE A 146 0.13 17.01 24.50
CA ILE A 146 -0.63 17.99 25.29
C ILE A 146 -1.60 17.20 26.16
N HIS A 147 -1.61 17.49 27.46
CA HIS A 147 -2.47 16.82 28.44
C HIS A 147 -2.19 15.31 28.59
N SER A 148 -0.90 14.91 28.57
CA SER A 148 -0.47 13.51 28.76
C SER A 148 -0.68 12.95 30.17
N GLU A 149 -1.08 13.77 31.15
CA GLU A 149 -1.35 13.35 32.53
C GLU A 149 -2.58 12.45 32.67
N HIS A 150 -3.47 12.43 31.66
CA HIS A 150 -4.69 11.62 31.68
C HIS A 150 -4.88 10.82 30.39
N ASN A 151 -5.56 9.67 30.51
CA ASN A 151 -5.90 8.84 29.37
C ASN A 151 -6.87 9.57 28.42
N MET A 152 -6.45 9.69 27.16
CA MET A 152 -7.25 10.24 26.09
C MET A 152 -7.90 9.12 25.27
N ILE A 153 -9.20 9.24 25.03
CA ILE A 153 -9.94 8.32 24.20
C ILE A 153 -10.13 8.94 22.82
N LYS A 154 -9.77 8.17 21.79
CA LYS A 154 -9.98 8.51 20.39
C LYS A 154 -11.45 8.31 20.03
N ILE A 155 -12.11 9.37 19.58
CA ILE A 155 -13.50 9.41 19.13
C ILE A 155 -13.49 9.72 17.63
N THR A 156 -14.26 8.95 16.87
CA THR A 156 -14.49 9.13 15.42
C THR A 156 -15.64 10.07 15.18
#